data_AF-K9E7L1-F1
#
_entry.id   AF-K9E7L1-F1
#
_cell.length_a   1.000
_cell.length_b   1.000
_cell.length_c   1.000
_cell.angle_alpha   90.00
_cell.angle_beta   90.00
_cell.angle_gamma   90.00
#
_symmetry.space_group_name_H-M   'P 1'
#
loop_
_entity.id
_entity.type
_entity.pdbx_description
1 polymer ?
#
loop_
_entity_poly.entity_id
_entity_poly.type
_entity_poly.pdbx_seq_one_letter_code
_entity_poly.pdbx_strand_id
1 'polypeptide(L)'
;MEKIDEFRNTLAMPLSKLSIDKLVQEICLHPEYLKDMYQLISDDKIVVSWRAIWACEKVSEQHPGWFVPLQDDIIRRLLTCWHDGSKRLFLSILYNVPVSTPISIDLLNYCLDHMLAPQESIGVQALAIRMAYRLCKCEPELLKELQLILENADTEYYSTGVKTTIRNILKKINK
;
A
#
# COMPACT_ATOMS: atom_id res chain seq x y z
N MET A 1 -9.10 11.95 28.23
CA MET A 1 -9.50 11.37 26.94
C MET A 1 -8.25 10.72 26.39
N GLU A 2 -8.29 9.44 26.05
CA GLU A 2 -7.11 8.76 25.52
C GLU A 2 -6.82 9.31 24.11
N LYS A 3 -5.54 9.32 23.68
CA LYS A 3 -5.17 9.90 22.38
C LYS A 3 -5.91 9.23 21.21
N ILE A 4 -6.17 7.93 21.35
CA ILE A 4 -6.97 7.16 20.42
C ILE A 4 -8.39 7.71 20.24
N ASP A 5 -9.04 8.20 21.30
CA ASP A 5 -10.38 8.79 21.22
C ASP A 5 -10.36 10.12 20.45
N GLU A 6 -9.33 10.94 20.67
CA GLU A 6 -9.13 12.20 19.93
C GLU A 6 -8.98 11.95 18.43
N PHE A 7 -8.10 11.01 18.07
CA PHE A 7 -7.92 10.61 16.68
C PHE A 7 -9.21 10.04 16.11
N ARG A 8 -9.88 9.12 16.80
CA ARG A 8 -11.14 8.53 16.33
C ARG A 8 -12.18 9.60 16.04
N ASN A 9 -12.38 10.55 16.95
CA ASN A 9 -13.32 11.65 16.78
C ASN A 9 -12.96 12.53 15.59
N THR A 10 -11.68 12.83 15.41
CA THR A 10 -11.18 13.60 14.25
C THR A 10 -11.43 12.85 12.95
N LEU A 11 -11.09 11.56 12.89
CA LEU A 11 -11.24 10.71 11.71
C LEU A 11 -12.71 10.45 11.35
N ALA A 12 -13.63 10.55 12.30
CA ALA A 12 -15.07 10.40 12.04
C ALA A 12 -15.65 11.60 11.25
N MET A 13 -15.05 12.79 11.37
CA MET A 13 -15.51 14.00 10.69
C MET A 13 -14.92 14.11 9.27
N PRO A 14 -15.59 14.78 8.31
CA PRO A 14 -15.03 14.99 6.96
C PRO A 14 -13.62 15.59 7.03
N LEU A 15 -12.62 14.86 6.52
CA LEU A 15 -11.24 15.30 6.52
C LEU A 15 -10.86 15.94 5.19
N SER A 16 -10.24 17.13 5.27
CA SER A 16 -9.46 17.69 4.17
C SER A 16 -8.03 17.16 4.21
N LYS A 17 -7.29 17.28 3.09
CA LYS A 17 -5.86 16.94 3.04
C LYS A 17 -5.07 17.67 4.15
N LEU A 18 -5.34 18.96 4.36
CA LEU A 18 -4.74 19.76 5.42
C LEU A 18 -4.99 19.20 6.83
N SER A 19 -6.10 18.51 7.05
CA SER A 19 -6.43 17.91 8.34
C SER A 19 -5.62 16.64 8.59
N ILE A 20 -5.41 15.82 7.54
CA ILE A 20 -4.52 14.65 7.61
C ILE A 20 -3.07 15.09 7.82
N ASP A 21 -2.60 16.10 7.09
CA ASP A 21 -1.22 16.58 7.22
C ASP A 21 -0.91 17.04 8.66
N LYS A 22 -1.89 17.63 9.36
CA LYS A 22 -1.77 17.98 10.79
C LYS A 22 -1.66 16.75 11.70
N LEU A 23 -2.48 15.72 11.47
CA LEU A 23 -2.40 14.46 12.23
C LEU A 23 -1.05 13.78 12.03
N VAL A 24 -0.56 13.77 10.79
CA VAL A 24 0.75 13.20 10.45
C VAL A 24 1.86 14.00 11.14
N GLN A 25 1.80 15.33 11.08
CA GLN A 25 2.77 16.18 11.78
C GLN A 25 2.77 15.93 13.29
N GLU A 26 1.59 15.77 13.90
CA GLU A 26 1.48 15.46 15.32
C GLU A 26 2.12 14.10 15.65
N ILE A 27 1.88 13.06 14.84
CA ILE A 27 2.52 11.75 15.00
C ILE A 27 4.03 11.84 14.78
N CYS A 28 4.51 12.66 13.85
CA CYS A 28 5.95 12.86 13.63
C CYS A 28 6.63 13.57 14.82
N LEU A 29 5.91 14.46 15.52
CA LEU A 29 6.39 15.10 16.74
C LEU A 29 6.32 14.18 17.97
N HIS A 30 5.36 13.26 17.98
CA HIS A 30 5.08 12.30 19.06
C HIS A 30 4.94 10.88 18.48
N PRO A 31 6.06 10.21 18.14
CA PRO A 31 6.04 8.89 17.50
C PRO A 31 5.24 7.82 18.27
N GLU A 32 5.13 7.97 19.59
CA GLU A 32 4.31 7.13 20.46
C GLU A 32 2.83 7.10 20.07
N TYR A 33 2.33 8.13 19.40
CA TYR A 33 0.94 8.23 18.93
C TYR A 33 0.68 7.39 17.68
N LEU A 34 1.72 6.88 17.00
CA LEU A 34 1.53 5.97 15.88
C LEU A 34 0.74 4.73 16.30
N LYS A 35 0.96 4.20 17.51
CA LYS A 35 0.24 3.01 18.01
C LYS A 35 -1.26 3.26 18.10
N ASP A 36 -1.65 4.45 18.54
CA ASP A 36 -3.05 4.85 18.74
C ASP A 36 -3.72 5.04 17.38
N MET A 37 -3.04 5.70 16.43
CA MET A 37 -3.50 5.82 15.05
C MET A 37 -3.60 4.46 14.35
N TYR A 38 -2.61 3.60 14.54
CA TYR A 38 -2.56 2.29 13.91
C TYR A 38 -3.65 1.35 14.45
N GLN A 39 -3.99 1.43 15.74
CA GLN A 39 -5.12 0.67 16.29
C GLN A 39 -6.45 0.99 15.57
N LEU A 40 -6.65 2.24 15.17
CA LEU A 40 -7.85 2.70 14.48
C LEU A 40 -8.00 2.16 13.05
N ILE A 41 -6.99 1.52 12.47
CA ILE A 41 -7.18 0.82 11.18
C ILE A 41 -8.17 -0.35 11.30
N SER A 42 -8.45 -0.82 12.52
CA SER A 42 -9.43 -1.88 12.81
C SER A 42 -10.77 -1.34 13.32
N ASP A 43 -11.01 -0.02 13.21
CA ASP A 43 -12.24 0.60 13.68
C ASP A 43 -13.48 0.01 12.98
N ASP A 44 -14.57 -0.11 13.73
CA ASP A 44 -15.86 -0.62 13.24
C ASP A 44 -16.44 0.25 12.13
N LYS A 45 -16.14 1.56 12.16
CA LYS A 45 -16.55 2.48 11.10
C LYS A 45 -15.53 2.46 9.99
N ILE A 46 -15.93 1.94 8.82
CA ILE A 46 -15.09 1.88 7.61
C ILE A 46 -14.44 3.24 7.27
N VAL A 47 -15.15 4.35 7.50
CA VAL A 47 -14.62 5.70 7.24
C VAL A 47 -13.45 6.05 8.17
N VAL A 48 -13.54 5.68 9.45
CA VAL A 48 -12.47 5.90 10.43
C VAL A 48 -11.28 5.00 10.09
N SER A 49 -11.53 3.69 9.92
CA SER A 49 -10.51 2.71 9.53
C SER A 49 -9.77 3.14 8.28
N TRP A 50 -10.48 3.48 7.20
CA TRP A 50 -9.87 3.91 5.95
C TRP A 50 -9.01 5.18 6.10
N ARG A 51 -9.49 6.17 6.86
CA ARG A 51 -8.73 7.41 7.10
C ARG A 51 -7.54 7.21 8.03
N ALA A 52 -7.62 6.28 8.99
CA ALA A 52 -6.48 5.88 9.81
C ALA A 52 -5.38 5.24 8.95
N ILE A 53 -5.75 4.35 8.00
CA ILE A 53 -4.80 3.79 7.05
C ILE A 53 -4.19 4.90 6.18
N TRP A 54 -4.98 5.90 5.78
CA TRP A 54 -4.46 7.04 5.01
C TRP A 54 -3.47 7.89 5.80
N ALA A 55 -3.73 8.16 7.08
CA ALA A 55 -2.76 8.82 7.95
C ALA A 55 -1.48 7.99 8.08
N CYS A 56 -1.60 6.68 8.31
CA CYS A 56 -0.46 5.75 8.35
C CYS A 56 0.33 5.75 7.04
N GLU A 57 -0.34 5.80 5.89
CA GLU A 57 0.30 5.90 4.58
C GLU A 57 1.17 7.15 4.47
N LYS A 58 0.68 8.31 4.93
CA LYS A 58 1.45 9.55 4.97
C LYS A 58 2.60 9.55 5.96
N VAL A 59 2.45 8.92 7.12
CA VAL A 59 3.57 8.70 8.03
C VAL A 59 4.61 7.78 7.37
N SER A 60 4.19 6.74 6.65
CA SER A 60 5.11 5.79 6.00
C SER A 60 5.96 6.42 4.88
N GLU A 61 5.44 7.45 4.21
CA GLU A 61 6.21 8.24 3.23
C GLU A 61 7.38 8.99 3.89
N GLN A 62 7.22 9.45 5.13
CA GLN A 62 8.24 10.22 5.87
C GLN A 62 9.16 9.34 6.72
N HIS A 63 8.57 8.31 7.35
CA HIS A 63 9.22 7.43 8.31
C HIS A 63 8.94 5.96 7.99
N PRO A 64 9.40 5.43 6.83
CA PRO A 64 9.12 4.06 6.42
C PRO A 64 9.64 3.00 7.42
N GLY A 65 10.71 3.32 8.14
CA GLY A 65 11.28 2.45 9.18
C GLY A 65 10.32 2.13 10.33
N TRP A 66 9.34 3.00 10.62
CA TRP A 66 8.37 2.79 11.70
C TRP A 66 7.35 1.68 11.38
N PHE A 67 7.18 1.35 10.10
CA PHE A 67 6.24 0.34 9.62
C PHE A 67 6.89 -1.02 9.36
N VAL A 68 8.22 -1.13 9.42
CA VAL A 68 8.94 -2.42 9.36
C VAL A 68 8.40 -3.44 10.38
N PRO A 69 8.26 -3.12 11.69
CA PRO A 69 7.71 -4.08 12.65
C PRO A 69 6.23 -4.41 12.46
N LEU A 70 5.52 -3.66 11.60
CA LEU A 70 4.09 -3.83 11.34
C LEU A 70 3.83 -4.54 10.01
N GLN A 71 4.87 -4.85 9.23
CA GLN A 71 4.77 -5.33 7.85
C GLN A 71 3.90 -6.58 7.72
N ASP A 72 4.12 -7.61 8.55
CA ASP A 72 3.36 -8.86 8.51
C ASP A 72 1.88 -8.65 8.85
N ASP A 73 1.57 -7.74 9.77
CA ASP A 73 0.19 -7.38 10.09
C ASP A 73 -0.49 -6.65 8.94
N ILE A 74 0.21 -5.73 8.29
CA ILE A 74 -0.29 -5.01 7.11
C ILE A 74 -0.54 -5.98 5.94
N ILE A 75 0.35 -6.95 5.71
CA ILE A 75 0.16 -7.99 4.69
C ILE A 75 -1.09 -8.81 5.00
N ARG A 76 -1.24 -9.34 6.22
CA ARG A 76 -2.44 -10.11 6.62
C ARG A 76 -3.73 -9.31 6.43
N ARG A 77 -3.71 -8.01 6.73
CA ARG A 77 -4.85 -7.11 6.50
C ARG A 77 -5.13 -6.90 5.02
N LEU A 78 -4.10 -6.69 4.21
CA LEU A 78 -4.24 -6.56 2.76
C LEU A 78 -4.92 -7.80 2.13
N LEU A 79 -4.49 -9.00 2.52
CA LEU A 79 -5.03 -10.27 2.00
C LEU A 79 -6.53 -10.48 2.29
N THR A 80 -7.07 -9.82 3.32
CA THR A 80 -8.48 -9.96 3.75
C THR A 80 -9.32 -8.72 3.46
N CYS A 81 -8.71 -7.69 2.83
CA CYS A 81 -9.34 -6.39 2.63
C CYS A 81 -10.21 -6.37 1.37
N TRP A 82 -11.47 -6.00 1.52
CA TRP A 82 -12.42 -5.87 0.41
C TRP A 82 -12.51 -4.44 -0.15
N HIS A 83 -12.22 -3.43 0.66
CA HIS A 83 -12.37 -2.04 0.28
C HIS A 83 -11.17 -1.57 -0.55
N ASP A 84 -11.38 -1.29 -1.84
CA ASP A 84 -10.32 -0.90 -2.79
C ASP A 84 -9.47 0.28 -2.31
N GLY A 85 -10.12 1.29 -1.71
CA GLY A 85 -9.40 2.45 -1.15
C GLY A 85 -8.42 2.05 -0.05
N SER A 86 -8.76 1.04 0.74
CA SER A 86 -7.92 0.51 1.82
C SER A 86 -6.83 -0.42 1.26
N LYS A 87 -7.15 -1.32 0.31
CA LYS A 87 -6.16 -2.15 -0.39
C LYS A 87 -5.03 -1.29 -0.98
N ARG A 88 -5.41 -0.22 -1.69
CA ARG A 88 -4.46 0.73 -2.29
C ARG A 88 -3.54 1.36 -1.24
N LEU A 89 -4.09 1.76 -0.09
CA LEU A 89 -3.30 2.40 0.96
C LEU A 89 -2.38 1.41 1.68
N PHE A 90 -2.83 0.18 1.95
CA PHE A 90 -1.97 -0.87 2.50
C PHE A 90 -0.81 -1.20 1.54
N LEU A 91 -1.09 -1.35 0.24
CA LEU A 91 -0.04 -1.51 -0.78
C LEU A 91 0.93 -0.33 -0.81
N SER A 92 0.44 0.90 -0.66
CA SER A 92 1.29 2.11 -0.63
C SER A 92 2.23 2.09 0.58
N ILE A 93 1.72 1.75 1.77
CA ILE A 93 2.55 1.60 2.99
C ILE A 93 3.64 0.55 2.74
N LEU A 94 3.28 -0.65 2.26
CA LEU A 94 4.24 -1.72 1.96
C LEU A 94 5.25 -1.32 0.89
N TYR A 95 4.85 -0.49 -0.07
CA TYR A 95 5.74 0.03 -1.09
C TYR A 95 6.76 1.05 -0.54
N ASN A 96 6.40 1.80 0.51
CA ASN A 96 7.30 2.74 1.18
C ASN A 96 8.29 2.05 2.12
N VAL A 97 7.86 0.97 2.80
CA VAL A 97 8.70 0.17 3.70
C VAL A 97 9.78 -0.60 2.93
N PRO A 98 11.02 -0.74 3.44
CA PRO A 98 12.05 -1.61 2.84
C PRO A 98 11.53 -3.02 2.51
N VAL A 99 12.02 -3.61 1.42
CA VAL A 99 11.69 -5.01 1.08
C VAL A 99 12.31 -5.92 2.15
N SER A 100 11.52 -6.85 2.68
CA SER A 100 12.01 -7.84 3.63
C SER A 100 13.04 -8.76 2.95
N THR A 101 14.01 -9.24 3.74
CA THR A 101 14.92 -10.30 3.31
C THR A 101 14.82 -11.47 4.31
N PRO A 102 14.26 -12.64 3.92
CA PRO A 102 13.74 -12.99 2.60
C PRO A 102 12.47 -12.21 2.20
N ILE A 103 12.17 -12.17 0.90
CA ILE A 103 10.94 -11.53 0.40
C ILE A 103 9.69 -12.24 0.92
N SER A 104 8.61 -11.50 1.15
CA SER A 104 7.31 -12.09 1.51
C SER A 104 6.68 -12.75 0.27
N ILE A 105 6.53 -14.07 0.32
CA ILE A 105 5.85 -14.85 -0.72
C ILE A 105 4.37 -14.47 -0.80
N ASP A 106 3.71 -14.29 0.34
CA ASP A 106 2.30 -13.89 0.40
C ASP A 106 2.06 -12.55 -0.31
N LEU A 107 2.94 -11.57 -0.07
CA LEU A 107 2.83 -10.28 -0.73
C LEU A 107 3.12 -10.37 -2.24
N LEU A 108 4.09 -11.20 -2.63
CA LEU A 108 4.39 -11.41 -4.05
C LEU A 108 3.19 -12.03 -4.78
N ASN A 109 2.64 -13.13 -4.24
CA ASN A 109 1.48 -13.80 -4.81
C ASN A 109 0.29 -12.85 -4.93
N TYR A 110 -0.01 -12.09 -3.86
CA TYR A 110 -1.04 -11.06 -3.90
C TYR A 110 -0.77 -10.03 -5.02
N CYS A 111 0.46 -9.57 -5.19
CA CYS A 111 0.75 -8.61 -6.26
C CYS A 111 0.54 -9.22 -7.64
N LEU A 112 0.95 -10.48 -7.87
CA LEU A 112 0.79 -11.17 -9.14
C LEU A 112 -0.67 -11.44 -9.48
N ASP A 113 -1.47 -11.88 -8.50
CA ASP A 113 -2.90 -12.17 -8.67
C ASP A 113 -3.70 -10.90 -8.98
N HIS A 114 -3.32 -9.76 -8.41
CA HIS A 114 -4.10 -8.52 -8.47
C HIS A 114 -3.59 -7.50 -9.51
N MET A 115 -2.36 -7.60 -10.01
CA MET A 115 -1.76 -6.58 -10.90
C MET A 115 -2.45 -6.42 -12.25
N LEU A 116 -3.09 -7.48 -12.75
CA LEU A 116 -3.79 -7.55 -14.03
C LEU A 116 -5.27 -7.97 -13.87
N ALA A 117 -5.76 -8.04 -12.63
CA ALA A 117 -7.13 -8.41 -12.33
C ALA A 117 -8.13 -7.32 -12.77
N PRO A 118 -9.08 -7.57 -13.70
CA PRO A 118 -9.99 -6.53 -14.22
C PRO A 118 -10.92 -5.91 -13.17
N GLN A 119 -11.22 -6.65 -12.10
CA GLN A 119 -12.05 -6.20 -10.99
C GLN A 119 -11.35 -5.22 -10.05
N GLU A 120 -10.02 -5.16 -10.08
CA GLU A 120 -9.26 -4.27 -9.22
C GLU A 120 -9.27 -2.83 -9.74
N SER A 121 -9.31 -1.88 -8.81
CA SER A 121 -9.15 -0.48 -9.20
C SER A 121 -7.79 -0.22 -9.88
N ILE A 122 -7.76 0.75 -10.79
CA ILE A 122 -6.54 1.19 -11.50
C ILE A 122 -5.38 1.44 -10.53
N GLY A 123 -5.66 2.02 -9.36
CA GLY A 123 -4.65 2.32 -8.34
C GLY A 123 -4.07 1.06 -7.68
N VAL A 124 -4.90 0.05 -7.43
CA VAL A 124 -4.44 -1.25 -6.89
C VAL A 124 -3.59 -1.97 -7.93
N GLN A 125 -4.07 -2.09 -9.18
CA GLN A 125 -3.32 -2.69 -10.28
C GLN A 125 -1.94 -2.03 -10.46
N ALA A 126 -1.90 -0.70 -10.56
CA ALA A 126 -0.65 0.03 -10.76
C ALA A 126 0.34 -0.14 -9.57
N LEU A 127 -0.13 -0.15 -8.33
CA LEU A 127 0.72 -0.39 -7.18
C LEU A 127 1.19 -1.85 -7.10
N ALA A 128 0.32 -2.81 -7.40
CA ALA A 128 0.66 -4.23 -7.44
C ALA A 128 1.75 -4.51 -8.49
N ILE A 129 1.65 -3.95 -9.71
CA ILE A 129 2.71 -4.05 -10.74
C ILE A 129 4.04 -3.52 -10.20
N ARG A 130 4.02 -2.34 -9.56
CA ARG A 130 5.23 -1.70 -9.02
C ARG A 130 5.84 -2.50 -7.87
N MET A 131 4.99 -3.07 -7.01
CA MET A 131 5.43 -3.85 -5.87
C MET A 131 5.97 -5.22 -6.30
N ALA A 132 5.31 -5.90 -7.24
CA ALA A 132 5.82 -7.14 -7.84
C ALA A 132 7.22 -6.93 -8.42
N TYR A 133 7.43 -5.87 -9.22
CA TYR A 133 8.78 -5.53 -9.72
C TYR A 133 9.79 -5.36 -8.61
N ARG A 134 9.41 -4.65 -7.54
CA ARG A 134 10.30 -4.36 -6.42
C ARG A 134 10.70 -5.63 -5.65
N LEU A 135 9.77 -6.58 -5.51
CA LEU A 135 10.01 -7.89 -4.88
C LEU A 135 10.87 -8.79 -5.77
N CYS A 136 10.62 -8.83 -7.09
CA CYS A 136 11.35 -9.67 -8.03
C CYS A 136 12.75 -9.15 -8.37
N LYS A 137 13.03 -7.84 -8.19
CA LYS A 137 14.26 -7.19 -8.70
C LYS A 137 15.56 -7.86 -8.26
N CYS A 138 15.60 -8.45 -7.06
CA CYS A 138 16.80 -9.07 -6.50
C CYS A 138 17.00 -10.52 -6.98
N GLU A 139 15.99 -11.14 -7.56
CA GLU A 139 16.01 -12.55 -8.00
C GLU A 139 15.80 -12.64 -9.52
N PRO A 140 16.85 -12.92 -10.31
CA PRO A 140 16.78 -12.86 -11.77
C PRO A 140 15.70 -13.73 -12.41
N GLU A 141 15.40 -14.88 -11.81
CA GLU A 141 14.37 -15.81 -12.31
C GLU A 141 12.96 -15.21 -12.12
N LEU A 142 12.66 -14.71 -10.92
CA LEU A 142 11.39 -14.02 -10.64
C LEU A 142 11.22 -12.75 -11.50
N LEU A 143 12.32 -12.03 -11.76
CA LEU A 143 12.28 -10.84 -12.59
C LEU A 143 11.94 -11.17 -14.06
N LYS A 144 12.50 -12.26 -14.59
CA LYS A 144 12.18 -12.76 -15.94
C LYS A 144 10.74 -13.24 -16.04
N GLU A 145 10.23 -13.94 -15.03
CA GLU A 145 8.84 -14.38 -14.98
C GLU A 145 7.88 -13.19 -15.00
N LEU A 146 8.13 -12.18 -14.14
CA LEU A 146 7.34 -10.95 -14.14
C LEU A 146 7.41 -10.24 -15.50
N GLN A 147 8.58 -10.16 -16.13
CA GLN A 147 8.73 -9.57 -17.46
C GLN A 147 7.83 -10.28 -18.48
N LEU A 148 7.87 -11.61 -18.53
CA LEU A 148 7.08 -12.40 -19.46
C LEU A 148 5.58 -12.18 -19.26
N ILE A 149 5.11 -12.12 -18.01
CA ILE A 149 3.69 -11.84 -17.70
C ILE A 149 3.30 -10.46 -18.25
N LEU A 150 4.13 -9.45 -18.01
CA LEU A 150 3.84 -8.07 -18.42
C LEU A 150 3.92 -7.86 -19.95
N GLU A 151 4.81 -8.57 -20.65
CA GLU A 151 4.91 -8.53 -22.11
C GLU A 151 3.74 -9.23 -22.82
N ASN A 152 3.20 -10.30 -22.22
CA ASN A 152 2.06 -11.04 -22.74
C ASN A 152 0.71 -10.50 -22.26
N ALA A 153 0.68 -9.49 -21.39
CA ALA A 153 -0.55 -8.87 -20.94
C ALA A 153 -1.27 -8.24 -22.15
N ASP A 154 -2.50 -8.69 -22.42
CA ASP A 154 -3.34 -8.08 -23.46
C ASP A 154 -3.70 -6.66 -23.03
N THR A 155 -2.92 -5.70 -23.55
CA THR A 155 -3.04 -4.33 -23.07
C THR A 155 -4.39 -3.74 -23.40
N GLU A 156 -5.13 -4.20 -24.41
CA GLU A 156 -6.35 -3.54 -24.89
C GLU A 156 -7.40 -3.36 -23.79
N TYR A 157 -7.52 -4.34 -22.91
CA TYR A 157 -8.48 -4.39 -21.80
C TYR A 157 -8.12 -3.51 -20.59
N TYR A 158 -6.94 -2.89 -20.56
CA TYR A 158 -6.49 -2.10 -19.42
C TYR A 158 -6.58 -0.59 -19.63
N SER A 159 -6.78 0.13 -18.52
CA SER A 159 -6.77 1.59 -18.51
C SER A 159 -5.42 2.17 -18.96
N THR A 160 -5.43 3.43 -19.41
CA THR A 160 -4.20 4.16 -19.78
C THR A 160 -3.19 4.21 -18.62
N GLY A 161 -3.66 4.30 -17.38
CA GLY A 161 -2.80 4.30 -16.19
C GLY A 161 -2.05 2.98 -15.99
N VAL A 162 -2.74 1.86 -16.16
CA VAL A 162 -2.14 0.51 -16.08
C VAL A 162 -1.18 0.28 -17.23
N LYS A 163 -1.60 0.55 -18.48
CA LYS A 163 -0.74 0.49 -19.68
C LYS A 163 0.57 1.24 -19.50
N THR A 164 0.48 2.45 -18.95
CA THR A 164 1.65 3.29 -18.69
C THR A 164 2.54 2.69 -17.61
N THR A 165 1.95 2.11 -16.56
CA THR A 165 2.69 1.44 -15.49
C THR A 165 3.44 0.22 -16.01
N ILE A 166 2.79 -0.65 -16.78
CA ILE A 166 3.40 -1.81 -17.45
C ILE A 166 4.61 -1.36 -18.28
N ARG A 167 4.40 -0.41 -19.19
CA ARG A 167 5.47 0.14 -20.05
C ARG A 167 6.64 0.68 -19.24
N ASN A 168 6.38 1.39 -18.15
CA ASN A 168 7.43 1.97 -17.31
C ASN A 168 8.21 0.90 -16.54
N ILE A 169 7.56 -0.18 -16.10
CA ILE A 169 8.24 -1.30 -15.45
C ILE A 169 9.06 -2.11 -16.46
N LEU A 170 8.53 -2.44 -17.64
CA LEU A 170 9.30 -3.12 -18.69
C LEU A 170 10.56 -2.33 -19.07
N LYS A 171 10.45 -1.00 -19.18
CA LYS A 171 11.62 -0.12 -19.37
C LYS A 171 12.64 -0.18 -18.24
N LYS A 172 12.24 -0.48 -17.00
CA LYS A 172 13.15 -0.64 -15.86
C LYS A 172 13.77 -2.03 -15.78
N ILE A 173 13.09 -3.05 -16.30
CA ILE A 173 13.61 -4.42 -16.37
C ILE A 173 14.67 -4.53 -17.47
N ASN A 174 14.43 -3.89 -18.62
CA ASN A 174 15.33 -3.92 -19.78
C ASN A 174 16.52 -2.94 -19.70
N LYS A 175 16.74 -2.31 -18.54
CA LYS A 175 17.87 -1.40 -18.28
C LYS A 175 18.92 -2.11 -17.45
#